data_AF-A0A8I1FSL6-F1
#
_entry.id   AF-A0A8I1FSL6-F1
#
_cell.length_a   1.000
_cell.length_b   1.000
_cell.length_c   1.000
_cell.angle_alpha   90.00
_cell.angle_beta   90.00
_cell.angle_gamma   90.00
#
_symmetry.space_group_name_H-M   'P 1'
#
loop_
_entity.id
_entity.type
_entity.pdbx_description
1 polymer ?
#
loop_
_entity_poly.entity_id
_entity_poly.type
_entity_poly.pdbx_seq_one_letter_code
_entity_poly.pdbx_strand_id
1 'polypeptide(L)'
;MLRHLREAPSQATIKAATGLASCGNYLHFREYFTVGKVRLHSATFCKQHLVCPLCAIRRGAKALGAYLSRWQVIQTERPDLRPYLLTLTVRNGPDLAERQAHLSHSLKRLMHHRRDFNAGTRGAPWTELCRAEGAVYTLELTNKGKGWHPHCHMIILATSQPSQTDLSAEWHKITGDSMVVDCRPILGDPVEGFMEVFKYAVKFSDLTLADNWHAAQILKGKRLLNSFGSFRGVDIPDSLLDEPLDGLPYLDRFYRYLDDSYQPASIRD
;
A
#
# COMPACT_ATOMS: atom_id res chain seq x y z
N MET A 1 -7.64 -10.14 15.51
CA MET A 1 -7.19 -8.83 16.05
C MET A 1 -8.07 -8.34 17.21
N LEU A 2 -9.39 -8.13 17.04
CA LEU A 2 -10.24 -7.61 18.13
C LEU A 2 -10.16 -8.43 19.44
N ARG A 3 -10.25 -9.76 19.36
CA ARG A 3 -10.10 -10.65 20.52
C ARG A 3 -8.73 -10.49 21.18
N HIS A 4 -7.67 -10.54 20.38
CA HIS A 4 -6.29 -10.34 20.84
C HIS A 4 -6.07 -9.03 21.61
N LEU A 5 -6.60 -7.90 21.12
CA LEU A 5 -6.46 -6.61 21.82
C LEU A 5 -7.21 -6.56 23.16
N ARG A 6 -8.18 -7.45 23.40
CA ARG A 6 -8.92 -7.53 24.66
C ARG A 6 -8.22 -8.40 25.71
N GLU A 7 -7.26 -9.24 25.31
CA GLU A 7 -6.55 -10.15 26.22
C GLU A 7 -5.62 -9.39 27.19
N ALA A 8 -5.03 -8.27 26.76
CA ALA A 8 -4.12 -7.45 27.55
C ALA A 8 -4.49 -5.96 27.47
N PRO A 9 -5.48 -5.49 28.26
CA PRO A 9 -5.99 -4.14 28.16
C PRO A 9 -4.99 -3.09 28.64
N SER A 10 -4.74 -2.13 27.76
CA SER A 10 -4.06 -0.86 27.95
C SER A 10 -4.87 0.25 27.27
N GLN A 11 -4.61 1.52 27.59
CA GLN A 11 -5.32 2.65 26.96
C GLN A 11 -5.28 2.59 25.42
N ALA A 12 -4.13 2.20 24.84
CA ALA A 12 -3.96 2.07 23.39
C ALA A 12 -4.82 0.92 22.81
N THR A 13 -4.78 -0.25 23.44
CA THR A 13 -5.56 -1.42 22.98
C THR A 13 -7.07 -1.21 23.16
N ILE A 14 -7.53 -0.56 24.24
CA ILE A 14 -8.94 -0.25 24.47
C ILE A 14 -9.45 0.66 23.37
N LYS A 15 -8.74 1.76 23.08
CA LYS A 15 -9.11 2.69 22.00
C LYS A 15 -9.19 1.98 20.64
N ALA A 16 -8.20 1.14 20.34
CA ALA A 16 -8.16 0.40 19.08
C ALA A 16 -9.29 -0.64 18.98
N ALA A 17 -9.53 -1.40 20.05
CA ALA A 17 -10.58 -2.41 20.14
C ALA A 17 -11.98 -1.80 20.02
N THR A 18 -12.25 -0.66 20.64
CA THR A 18 -13.54 0.04 20.52
C THR A 18 -13.84 0.40 19.08
N GLY A 19 -12.87 0.97 18.35
CA GLY A 19 -13.05 1.28 16.93
C GLY A 19 -13.20 0.02 16.08
N LEU A 20 -12.42 -1.03 16.33
CA LEU A 20 -12.52 -2.29 15.60
C LEU A 20 -13.87 -2.99 15.82
N ALA A 21 -14.46 -2.89 17.01
CA ALA A 21 -15.73 -3.52 17.35
C ALA A 21 -16.94 -2.93 16.62
N SER A 22 -16.82 -1.71 16.09
CA SER A 22 -17.88 -1.05 15.29
C SER A 22 -17.61 -1.04 13.78
N CYS A 23 -16.38 -1.35 13.37
CA CYS A 23 -15.96 -1.27 11.98
C CYS A 23 -16.66 -2.34 11.13
N GLY A 24 -17.36 -1.92 10.09
CA GLY A 24 -18.06 -2.83 9.18
C GLY A 24 -19.33 -3.43 9.77
N ASN A 25 -19.78 -3.04 10.97
CA ASN A 25 -21.01 -3.61 11.55
C ASN A 25 -22.25 -3.38 10.68
N TYR A 26 -22.21 -2.35 9.83
CA TYR A 26 -23.23 -2.06 8.85
C TYR A 26 -22.57 -1.74 7.51
N LEU A 27 -23.11 -2.32 6.44
CA LEU A 27 -22.72 -2.06 5.06
C LEU A 27 -23.97 -1.76 4.24
N HIS A 28 -23.93 -0.68 3.48
CA HIS A 28 -24.96 -0.28 2.55
C HIS A 28 -24.38 -0.25 1.15
N PHE A 29 -24.85 -1.15 0.29
CA PHE A 29 -24.48 -1.21 -1.11
C PHE A 29 -25.62 -0.69 -1.99
N ARG A 30 -25.24 -0.07 -3.11
CA ARG A 30 -26.11 0.19 -4.24
C ARG A 30 -25.79 -0.80 -5.35
N GLU A 31 -26.78 -1.59 -5.75
CA GLU A 31 -26.70 -2.53 -6.87
C GLU A 31 -27.32 -1.89 -8.12
N TYR A 32 -26.46 -1.48 -9.04
CA TYR A 32 -26.84 -0.93 -10.35
C TYR A 32 -27.06 -2.09 -11.33
N PHE A 33 -28.26 -2.69 -11.24
CA PHE A 33 -28.63 -3.92 -11.95
C PHE A 33 -28.59 -3.78 -13.48
N THR A 34 -28.77 -2.58 -14.03
CA THR A 34 -28.68 -2.32 -15.47
C THR A 34 -27.27 -2.49 -16.05
N VAL A 35 -26.24 -2.39 -15.21
CA VAL A 35 -24.82 -2.49 -15.60
C VAL A 35 -24.06 -3.55 -14.81
N GLY A 36 -24.75 -4.33 -13.97
CA GLY A 36 -24.15 -5.39 -13.16
C GLY A 36 -23.08 -4.91 -12.18
N LYS A 37 -23.20 -3.69 -11.64
CA LYS A 37 -22.20 -3.11 -10.71
C LYS A 37 -22.75 -2.94 -9.31
N VAL A 38 -21.93 -3.25 -8.31
CA VAL A 38 -22.21 -3.00 -6.90
C VAL A 38 -21.23 -1.96 -6.36
N ARG A 39 -21.75 -0.98 -5.61
CA ARG A 39 -20.97 0.11 -5.01
C ARG A 39 -21.24 0.17 -3.52
N LEU A 40 -20.19 0.19 -2.69
CA LEU A 40 -20.32 0.43 -1.26
C LEU A 40 -20.64 1.91 -1.03
N HIS A 41 -21.92 2.21 -0.80
CA HIS A 41 -22.43 3.56 -0.67
C HIS A 41 -22.25 4.12 0.74
N SER A 42 -22.42 3.31 1.78
CA SER A 42 -22.20 3.73 3.17
C SER A 42 -21.71 2.56 4.04
N ALA A 43 -20.85 2.85 5.02
CA ALA A 43 -20.33 1.89 5.99
C ALA A 43 -19.65 2.59 7.17
N THR A 44 -19.58 1.90 8.30
CA THR A 44 -18.80 2.35 9.46
C THR A 44 -17.35 1.91 9.32
N PHE A 45 -16.41 2.87 9.34
CA PHE A 45 -14.97 2.58 9.28
C PHE A 45 -14.24 3.10 10.51
N CYS A 46 -13.43 2.25 11.15
CA CYS A 46 -12.56 2.68 12.23
C CYS A 46 -11.31 3.43 11.75
N LYS A 47 -10.99 3.34 10.45
CA LYS A 47 -9.81 3.93 9.77
C LYS A 47 -8.46 3.47 10.33
N GLN A 48 -8.44 2.42 11.15
CA GLN A 48 -7.24 1.79 11.70
C GLN A 48 -6.63 0.78 10.72
N HIS A 49 -6.27 1.23 9.53
CA HIS A 49 -5.78 0.39 8.42
C HIS A 49 -4.57 -0.49 8.77
N LEU A 50 -3.79 -0.21 9.82
CA LEU A 50 -2.69 -1.09 10.24
C LEU A 50 -3.15 -2.35 10.99
N VAL A 51 -4.41 -2.41 11.46
CA VAL A 51 -4.93 -3.51 12.28
C VAL A 51 -6.34 -3.96 11.87
N CYS A 52 -6.99 -3.21 10.99
CA CYS A 52 -8.33 -3.45 10.48
C CYS A 52 -8.25 -3.87 9.00
N PRO A 53 -8.47 -5.16 8.68
CA PRO A 53 -8.45 -5.65 7.31
C PRO A 53 -9.42 -4.92 6.38
N LEU A 54 -10.65 -4.62 6.85
CA LEU A 54 -11.63 -3.88 6.06
C LEU A 54 -11.12 -2.50 5.65
N CYS A 55 -10.64 -1.70 6.62
CA CYS A 55 -10.12 -0.37 6.32
C CYS A 55 -8.86 -0.42 5.45
N ALA A 56 -8.01 -1.42 5.64
CA ALA A 56 -6.81 -1.63 4.84
C ALA A 56 -7.15 -1.93 3.38
N ILE A 57 -8.05 -2.90 3.13
CA ILE A 57 -8.51 -3.27 1.79
C ILE A 57 -9.14 -2.07 1.08
N ARG A 58 -10.04 -1.34 1.75
CA ARG A 58 -10.71 -0.17 1.16
C ARG A 58 -9.71 0.95 0.83
N ARG A 59 -8.73 1.19 1.70
CA ARG A 59 -7.66 2.17 1.44
C ARG A 59 -6.79 1.75 0.26
N GLY A 60 -6.40 0.47 0.20
CA GLY A 60 -5.64 -0.10 -0.92
C GLY A 60 -6.38 0.03 -2.24
N ALA A 61 -7.68 -0.28 -2.27
CA ALA A 61 -8.52 -0.14 -3.45
C ALA A 61 -8.62 1.32 -3.95
N LYS A 62 -8.74 2.28 -3.03
CA LYS A 62 -8.75 3.71 -3.39
C LYS A 62 -7.42 4.19 -3.96
N ALA A 63 -6.32 3.77 -3.36
CA ALA A 63 -4.99 4.07 -3.89
C ALA A 63 -4.78 3.43 -5.27
N LEU A 64 -5.12 2.16 -5.43
CA LEU A 64 -5.05 1.44 -6.71
C LEU A 64 -5.84 2.18 -7.81
N GLY A 65 -7.10 2.55 -7.54
CA GLY A 65 -7.93 3.28 -8.49
C GLY A 65 -7.30 4.61 -8.91
N ALA A 66 -6.83 5.41 -7.96
CA ALA A 66 -6.20 6.70 -8.26
C ALA A 66 -4.93 6.56 -9.11
N TYR A 67 -4.07 5.60 -8.78
CA TYR A 67 -2.83 5.36 -9.51
C TYR A 67 -3.05 4.70 -10.89
N LEU A 68 -4.07 3.86 -11.05
CA LEU A 68 -4.46 3.32 -12.35
C LEU A 68 -4.99 4.42 -13.27
N SER A 69 -5.84 5.31 -12.78
CA SER A 69 -6.29 6.47 -13.55
C SER A 69 -5.11 7.34 -13.97
N ARG A 70 -4.14 7.58 -13.07
CA ARG A 70 -2.92 8.32 -13.44
C ARG A 70 -2.08 7.57 -14.46
N TRP A 71 -1.95 6.25 -14.33
CA TRP A 71 -1.23 5.41 -15.29
C TRP A 71 -1.80 5.52 -16.70
N GLN A 72 -3.12 5.47 -16.87
CA GLN A 72 -3.78 5.62 -18.17
C GLN A 72 -3.43 6.95 -18.87
N VAL A 73 -3.39 8.04 -18.09
CA VAL A 73 -2.97 9.35 -18.60
C VAL A 73 -1.51 9.32 -19.04
N ILE A 74 -0.62 8.81 -18.18
CA ILE A 74 0.82 8.73 -18.50
C ILE A 74 1.05 7.88 -19.74
N GLN A 75 0.35 6.77 -19.90
CA GLN A 75 0.50 5.88 -21.06
C GLN A 75 0.09 6.57 -22.37
N THR A 76 -0.87 7.51 -22.31
CA THR A 76 -1.27 8.31 -23.47
C THR A 76 -0.21 9.37 -23.81
N GLU A 77 0.36 10.02 -22.80
CA GLU A 77 1.38 11.07 -22.96
C GLU A 77 2.77 10.51 -23.32
N ARG A 78 3.11 9.34 -22.79
CA ARG A 78 4.43 8.70 -22.82
C ARG A 78 4.29 7.19 -23.06
N PRO A 79 3.87 6.77 -24.27
CA PRO A 79 3.67 5.36 -24.61
C PRO A 79 4.98 4.55 -24.63
N ASP A 80 6.12 5.23 -24.61
CA ASP A 80 7.46 4.65 -24.49
C ASP A 80 7.78 4.14 -23.08
N LEU A 81 7.09 4.65 -22.05
CA LEU A 81 7.29 4.21 -20.67
C LEU A 81 6.65 2.86 -20.39
N ARG A 82 7.43 1.96 -19.79
CA ARG A 82 6.99 0.62 -19.39
C ARG A 82 7.05 0.47 -17.86
N PRO A 83 6.11 -0.26 -17.26
CA PRO A 83 6.13 -0.55 -15.83
C PRO A 83 7.10 -1.69 -15.49
N TYR A 84 7.89 -1.49 -14.44
CA TYR A 84 8.79 -2.47 -13.86
C TYR A 84 8.52 -2.57 -12.36
N LEU A 85 8.47 -3.80 -11.84
CA LEU A 85 8.46 -4.04 -10.41
C LEU A 85 9.90 -4.05 -9.90
N LEU A 86 10.20 -3.15 -8.96
CA LEU A 86 11.44 -3.12 -8.20
C LEU A 86 11.16 -3.46 -6.74
N THR A 87 11.86 -4.44 -6.21
CA THR A 87 11.85 -4.81 -4.79
C THR A 87 13.20 -4.50 -4.17
N LEU A 88 13.23 -3.69 -3.11
CA LEU A 88 14.43 -3.36 -2.33
C LEU A 88 14.24 -3.87 -0.90
N THR A 89 15.18 -4.67 -0.40
CA THR A 89 15.08 -5.28 0.93
C THR A 89 16.25 -4.89 1.82
N VAL A 90 16.08 -4.92 3.13
CA VAL A 90 17.21 -4.85 4.09
C VAL A 90 17.40 -6.20 4.78
N ARG A 91 18.57 -6.43 5.40
CA ARG A 91 18.80 -7.67 6.15
C ARG A 91 17.83 -7.74 7.32
N ASN A 92 17.36 -8.95 7.62
CA ASN A 92 16.52 -9.20 8.79
C ASN A 92 17.21 -8.73 10.07
N GLY A 93 16.41 -8.31 11.05
CA GLY A 93 16.90 -7.94 12.37
C GLY A 93 15.88 -8.17 13.48
N PRO A 94 16.31 -8.25 14.74
CA PRO A 94 15.41 -8.52 15.86
C PRO A 94 14.53 -7.32 16.23
N ASP A 95 14.97 -6.09 15.91
CA ASP A 95 14.28 -4.85 16.25
C ASP A 95 13.55 -4.25 15.03
N LEU A 96 12.22 -4.16 15.10
CA LEU A 96 11.42 -3.61 14.02
C LEU A 96 11.66 -2.11 13.80
N ALA A 97 11.77 -1.33 14.87
CA ALA A 97 11.89 0.11 14.79
C ALA A 97 13.19 0.50 14.09
N GLU A 98 14.27 -0.16 14.47
CA GLU A 98 15.59 0.01 13.87
C GLU A 98 15.61 -0.49 12.43
N ARG A 99 15.13 -1.72 12.14
CA ARG A 99 15.07 -2.22 10.74
C ARG A 99 14.24 -1.33 9.84
N GLN A 100 13.10 -0.82 10.32
CA GLN A 100 12.27 0.12 9.56
C GLN A 100 12.99 1.44 9.32
N ALA A 101 13.70 1.97 10.33
CA ALA A 101 14.49 3.19 10.19
C ALA A 101 15.63 2.99 9.19
N HIS A 102 16.30 1.85 9.23
CA HIS A 102 17.36 1.46 8.30
C HIS A 102 16.87 1.45 6.84
N LEU A 103 15.76 0.76 6.55
CA LEU A 103 15.13 0.79 5.23
C LEU A 103 14.76 2.23 4.82
N SER A 104 14.12 2.97 5.71
CA SER A 104 13.64 4.33 5.42
C SER A 104 14.78 5.30 5.12
N HIS A 105 15.89 5.22 5.87
CA HIS A 105 17.08 6.04 5.63
C HIS A 105 17.79 5.64 4.33
N SER A 106 17.92 4.35 4.08
CA SER A 106 18.51 3.82 2.84
C SER A 106 17.72 4.28 1.60
N LEU A 107 16.39 4.18 1.63
CA LEU A 107 15.53 4.71 0.58
C LEU A 107 15.67 6.22 0.41
N LYS A 108 15.67 6.98 1.52
CA LYS A 108 15.88 8.44 1.46
C LYS A 108 17.19 8.81 0.78
N ARG A 109 18.27 8.08 1.07
CA ARG A 109 19.58 8.30 0.42
C ARG A 109 19.54 7.99 -1.07
N LEU A 110 18.95 6.86 -1.48
CA LEU A 110 18.78 6.52 -2.90
C LEU A 110 17.97 7.59 -3.64
N MET A 111 16.86 8.05 -3.06
CA MET A 111 16.02 9.12 -3.62
C MET A 111 16.74 10.47 -3.67
N HIS A 112 17.62 10.75 -2.70
CA HIS A 112 18.44 11.95 -2.68
C HIS A 112 19.44 11.93 -3.84
N HIS A 113 20.19 10.84 -4.02
CA HIS A 113 21.14 10.71 -5.13
C HIS A 113 20.44 10.92 -6.49
N ARG A 114 19.28 10.29 -6.68
CA ARG A 114 18.45 10.49 -7.89
C ARG A 114 18.08 11.96 -8.08
N ARG A 115 17.62 12.63 -7.03
CA ARG A 115 17.18 14.02 -7.08
C ARG A 115 18.34 14.94 -7.44
N ASP A 116 19.49 14.77 -6.80
CA ASP A 116 20.67 15.60 -7.01
C ASP A 116 21.22 15.44 -8.42
N PHE A 117 21.31 14.20 -8.89
CA PHE A 117 21.74 13.93 -10.27
C PHE A 117 20.78 14.60 -11.28
N ASN A 118 19.47 14.40 -11.12
CA ASN A 118 18.47 14.98 -12.02
C ASN A 118 18.39 16.51 -11.93
N ALA A 119 18.82 17.12 -10.81
CA ALA A 119 18.91 18.57 -10.65
C ALA A 119 20.20 19.17 -11.25
N GLY A 120 21.11 18.34 -11.77
CA GLY A 120 22.41 18.79 -12.27
C GLY A 120 23.37 19.26 -11.16
N THR A 121 23.17 18.80 -9.92
CA THR A 121 24.05 19.14 -8.80
C THR A 121 25.47 18.68 -9.12
N ARG A 122 26.43 19.61 -9.07
CA ARG A 122 27.83 19.34 -9.41
C ARG A 122 28.39 18.18 -8.57
N GLY A 123 28.86 17.14 -9.23
CA GLY A 123 29.47 15.97 -8.59
C GLY A 123 28.46 14.95 -8.03
N ALA A 124 27.15 15.14 -8.23
CA ALA A 124 26.16 14.14 -7.87
C ALA A 124 26.38 12.85 -8.71
N PRO A 125 26.50 11.68 -8.07
CA PRO A 125 26.71 10.44 -8.80
C PRO A 125 25.43 10.02 -9.53
N TRP A 126 25.59 9.37 -10.68
CA TRP A 126 24.49 8.60 -11.28
C TRP A 126 24.02 7.52 -10.28
N THR A 127 22.71 7.32 -10.23
CA THR A 127 22.10 6.11 -9.66
C THR A 127 21.23 5.49 -10.73
N GLU A 128 21.18 4.17 -10.79
CA GLU A 128 20.36 3.47 -11.77
C GLU A 128 18.86 3.78 -11.62
N LEU A 129 18.43 4.26 -10.44
CA LEU A 129 17.07 4.80 -10.24
C LEU A 129 16.81 6.09 -11.05
N CYS A 130 17.81 6.76 -11.61
CA CYS A 130 17.63 7.90 -12.51
C CYS A 130 16.91 7.53 -13.81
N ARG A 131 16.93 6.25 -14.22
CA ARG A 131 16.10 5.76 -15.34
C ARG A 131 14.59 5.84 -15.05
N ALA A 132 14.21 5.85 -13.78
CA ALA A 132 12.82 5.95 -13.37
C ALA A 132 12.30 7.37 -13.59
N GLU A 133 11.40 7.54 -14.56
CA GLU A 133 10.71 8.82 -14.81
C GLU A 133 9.55 9.05 -13.84
N GLY A 134 8.99 7.99 -13.27
CA GLY A 134 8.03 8.04 -12.18
C GLY A 134 8.00 6.74 -11.41
N ALA A 135 7.61 6.81 -10.14
CA ALA A 135 7.34 5.60 -9.38
C ALA A 135 6.30 5.82 -8.28
N VAL A 136 5.64 4.73 -7.91
CA VAL A 136 4.84 4.60 -6.68
C VAL A 136 5.36 3.40 -5.91
N TYR A 137 5.49 3.52 -4.59
CA TYR A 137 6.04 2.45 -3.76
C TYR A 137 5.42 2.36 -2.37
N THR A 138 5.39 1.13 -1.87
CA THR A 138 4.92 0.74 -0.54
C THR A 138 6.07 0.25 0.32
N LEU A 139 6.01 0.53 1.61
CA LEU A 139 6.88 -0.06 2.62
C LEU A 139 6.11 -1.13 3.38
N GLU A 140 6.71 -2.31 3.44
CA GLU A 140 6.10 -3.51 3.98
C GLU A 140 7.03 -4.17 4.97
N LEU A 141 6.46 -5.12 5.73
CA LEU A 141 7.18 -5.86 6.74
C LEU A 141 6.68 -7.29 6.82
N THR A 142 7.61 -8.21 6.99
CA THR A 142 7.31 -9.60 7.32
C THR A 142 8.14 -10.03 8.53
N ASN A 143 7.66 -11.01 9.27
CA ASN A 143 8.42 -11.69 10.30
C ASN A 143 8.09 -13.19 10.25
N LYS A 144 8.95 -13.96 9.58
CA LYS A 144 8.78 -15.41 9.37
C LYS A 144 9.72 -16.22 10.27
N GLY A 145 9.94 -15.77 11.50
CA GLY A 145 10.79 -16.44 12.50
C GLY A 145 12.29 -16.19 12.38
N LYS A 146 12.72 -15.38 11.40
CA LYS A 146 14.13 -14.96 11.21
C LYS A 146 14.37 -13.48 11.56
N GLY A 147 13.47 -12.89 12.36
CA GLY A 147 13.44 -11.46 12.62
C GLY A 147 12.66 -10.65 11.59
N TRP A 148 12.52 -9.36 11.86
CA TRP A 148 11.80 -8.39 11.03
C TRP A 148 12.53 -8.13 9.72
N HIS A 149 11.78 -8.22 8.63
CA HIS A 149 12.25 -8.01 7.27
C HIS A 149 11.40 -6.95 6.57
N PRO A 150 11.68 -5.65 6.83
CA PRO A 150 11.05 -4.60 6.08
C PRO A 150 11.62 -4.51 4.67
N HIS A 151 10.76 -4.24 3.71
CA HIS A 151 11.12 -4.12 2.30
C HIS A 151 10.24 -3.10 1.58
N CYS A 152 10.67 -2.71 0.41
CA CYS A 152 10.02 -1.74 -0.46
C CYS A 152 9.64 -2.42 -1.76
N HIS A 153 8.36 -2.36 -2.12
CA HIS A 153 7.89 -2.70 -3.46
C HIS A 153 7.56 -1.42 -4.22
N MET A 154 8.09 -1.29 -5.43
CA MET A 154 8.01 -0.09 -6.23
C MET A 154 7.61 -0.43 -7.67
N ILE A 155 6.62 0.27 -8.19
CA ILE A 155 6.35 0.31 -9.63
C ILE A 155 7.10 1.48 -10.20
N ILE A 156 8.10 1.19 -11.04
CA ILE A 156 8.89 2.17 -11.77
C ILE A 156 8.36 2.26 -13.19
N LEU A 157 8.25 3.50 -13.71
CA LEU A 157 8.09 3.77 -15.13
C LEU A 157 9.43 4.18 -15.73
N ALA A 158 9.89 3.44 -16.73
CA ALA A 158 11.12 3.72 -17.46
C ALA A 158 11.00 3.28 -18.92
N THR A 159 11.82 3.86 -19.80
CA THR A 159 11.91 3.45 -21.22
C THR A 159 12.67 2.14 -21.42
N SER A 160 13.54 1.81 -20.47
CA SER A 160 14.29 0.56 -20.41
C SER A 160 14.34 0.06 -18.96
N GLN A 161 14.41 -1.26 -18.78
CA GLN A 161 14.53 -1.86 -17.45
C GLN A 161 15.76 -1.33 -16.71
N PRO A 162 15.62 -0.84 -15.46
CA PRO A 162 16.76 -0.58 -14.60
C PRO A 162 17.60 -1.84 -14.38
N SER A 163 18.92 -1.71 -14.48
CA SER A 163 19.89 -2.77 -14.23
C SER A 163 19.79 -3.25 -12.78
N GLN A 164 19.35 -4.49 -12.60
CA GLN A 164 19.28 -5.11 -11.27
C GLN A 164 20.66 -5.22 -10.62
N THR A 165 21.69 -5.52 -11.41
CA THR A 165 23.07 -5.65 -10.92
C THR A 165 23.58 -4.32 -10.37
N ASP A 166 23.36 -3.22 -11.09
CA ASP A 166 23.83 -1.90 -10.66
C ASP A 166 23.01 -1.40 -9.46
N LEU A 167 21.68 -1.58 -9.49
CA LEU A 167 20.82 -1.28 -8.33
C LEU A 167 21.23 -2.09 -7.10
N SER A 168 21.58 -3.37 -7.26
CA SER A 168 22.04 -4.23 -6.16
C SER A 168 23.35 -3.72 -5.55
N ALA A 169 24.32 -3.34 -6.39
CA ALA A 169 25.59 -2.77 -5.95
C ALA A 169 25.42 -1.41 -5.24
N GLU A 170 24.61 -0.52 -5.81
CA GLU A 170 24.26 0.78 -5.20
C GLU A 170 23.52 0.59 -3.87
N TRP A 171 22.54 -0.31 -3.83
CA TRP A 171 21.75 -0.60 -2.65
C TRP A 171 22.63 -1.18 -1.54
N HIS A 172 23.56 -2.06 -1.87
CA HIS A 172 24.53 -2.57 -0.91
C HIS A 172 25.46 -1.48 -0.39
N LYS A 173 25.93 -0.58 -1.25
CA LYS A 173 26.74 0.58 -0.83
C LYS A 173 25.98 1.54 0.10
N ILE A 174 24.67 1.68 -0.09
CA ILE A 174 23.82 2.53 0.75
C ILE A 174 23.50 1.86 2.08
N THR A 175 23.09 0.59 2.05
CA THR A 175 22.58 -0.14 3.22
C THR A 175 23.70 -0.76 4.06
N GLY A 176 24.81 -1.15 3.44
CA GLY A 176 25.89 -1.90 4.07
C GLY A 176 25.54 -3.36 4.43
N ASP A 177 24.30 -3.81 4.26
CA ASP A 177 23.84 -5.10 4.77
C ASP A 177 23.02 -5.95 3.78
N SER A 178 22.50 -5.36 2.71
CA SER A 178 21.65 -6.03 1.74
C SER A 178 22.06 -5.75 0.29
N MET A 179 22.12 -6.83 -0.49
CA MET A 179 22.26 -6.81 -1.95
C MET A 179 21.04 -7.42 -2.64
N VAL A 180 20.00 -7.74 -1.88
CA VAL A 180 18.81 -8.43 -2.37
C VAL A 180 17.87 -7.40 -2.99
N VAL A 181 17.94 -7.33 -4.31
CA VAL A 181 17.14 -6.50 -5.20
C VAL A 181 16.55 -7.39 -6.28
N ASP A 182 15.26 -7.20 -6.58
CA ASP A 182 14.59 -7.84 -7.72
C ASP A 182 14.03 -6.72 -8.61
N CYS A 183 14.41 -6.70 -9.89
CA CYS A 183 13.86 -5.77 -10.86
C CYS A 183 13.41 -6.54 -12.09
N ARG A 184 12.11 -6.50 -12.38
CA ARG A 184 11.50 -7.27 -13.47
C ARG A 184 10.40 -6.49 -14.17
N PRO A 185 10.17 -6.74 -15.48
CA PRO A 185 9.09 -6.09 -16.20
C PRO A 185 7.73 -6.59 -15.69
N ILE A 186 6.75 -5.69 -15.62
CA ILE A 186 5.35 -6.07 -15.46
C ILE A 186 4.82 -6.36 -16.87
N LEU A 187 4.62 -7.64 -17.16
CA LEU A 187 4.11 -8.13 -18.44
C LEU A 187 2.60 -8.35 -18.37
N GLY A 188 1.90 -8.25 -19.50
CA GLY A 188 0.45 -8.46 -19.55
C GLY A 188 -0.33 -7.25 -19.08
N ASP A 189 -1.42 -7.47 -18.34
CA ASP A 189 -2.28 -6.41 -17.82
C ASP A 189 -1.55 -5.62 -16.72
N PRO A 190 -1.24 -4.32 -16.92
CA PRO A 190 -0.61 -3.49 -15.90
C PRO A 190 -1.39 -3.45 -14.59
N VAL A 191 -2.72 -3.65 -14.63
CA VAL A 191 -3.54 -3.74 -13.42
C VAL A 191 -3.05 -4.84 -12.50
N GLU A 192 -2.52 -5.96 -13.00
CA GLU A 192 -1.98 -7.03 -12.16
C GLU A 192 -0.74 -6.60 -11.39
N GLY A 193 0.21 -5.92 -12.04
CA GLY A 193 1.40 -5.39 -11.37
C GLY A 193 1.07 -4.27 -10.38
N PHE A 194 0.08 -3.43 -10.69
CA PHE A 194 -0.44 -2.45 -9.74
C PHE A 194 -1.12 -3.13 -8.56
N MET A 195 -1.99 -4.11 -8.82
CA MET A 195 -2.60 -4.91 -7.78
C MET A 195 -1.55 -5.57 -6.91
N GLU A 196 -0.42 -6.03 -7.45
CA GLU A 196 0.68 -6.58 -6.65
C GLU A 196 1.12 -5.55 -5.60
N VAL A 197 1.61 -4.36 -5.99
CA VAL A 197 2.08 -3.32 -5.04
C VAL A 197 0.98 -2.82 -4.09
N PHE A 198 -0.27 -2.65 -4.57
CA PHE A 198 -1.36 -2.14 -3.75
C PHE A 198 -2.03 -3.21 -2.86
N LYS A 199 -1.96 -4.52 -3.21
CA LYS A 199 -2.37 -5.63 -2.33
C LYS A 199 -1.47 -5.71 -1.11
N TYR A 200 -0.22 -5.29 -1.22
CA TYR A 200 0.74 -5.45 -0.15
C TYR A 200 0.77 -4.33 0.90
N ALA A 201 0.24 -3.15 0.59
CA ALA A 201 -0.09 -2.15 1.61
C ALA A 201 -1.06 -2.67 2.70
N VAL A 202 -1.56 -3.91 2.53
CA VAL A 202 -2.62 -4.57 3.30
C VAL A 202 -2.21 -5.93 3.87
N LYS A 203 -1.00 -6.46 3.57
CA LYS A 203 -0.59 -7.83 4.00
C LYS A 203 -0.14 -7.89 5.47
N PHE A 204 -1.08 -7.65 6.38
CA PHE A 204 -0.95 -8.00 7.79
C PHE A 204 -1.22 -9.49 8.07
N SER A 205 -1.64 -10.25 7.05
CA SER A 205 -1.92 -11.68 7.12
C SER A 205 -0.70 -12.54 7.42
N ASP A 206 0.49 -12.04 7.06
CA ASP A 206 1.74 -12.79 7.17
C ASP A 206 2.40 -12.63 8.56
N LEU A 207 1.76 -11.86 9.45
CA LEU A 207 2.20 -11.59 10.81
C LEU A 207 1.29 -12.30 11.81
N THR A 208 1.85 -12.70 12.94
CA THR A 208 1.03 -13.06 14.11
C THR A 208 0.23 -11.84 14.57
N LEU A 209 -0.87 -12.04 15.30
CA LEU A 209 -1.67 -10.91 15.81
C LEU A 209 -0.85 -10.00 16.74
N ALA A 210 0.06 -10.57 17.52
CA ALA A 210 0.97 -9.84 18.40
C ALA A 210 1.97 -9.00 17.59
N ASP A 211 2.60 -9.59 16.58
CA ASP A 211 3.53 -8.90 15.68
C ASP A 211 2.82 -7.77 14.91
N ASN A 212 1.62 -8.04 14.41
CA ASN A 212 0.83 -7.04 13.71
C ASN A 212 0.50 -5.84 14.63
N TRP A 213 0.07 -6.09 15.87
CA TRP A 213 -0.18 -5.02 16.83
C TRP A 213 1.09 -4.23 17.15
N HIS A 214 2.20 -4.93 17.40
CA HIS A 214 3.51 -4.30 17.64
C HIS A 214 3.92 -3.41 16.46
N ALA A 215 3.85 -3.93 15.23
CA ALA A 215 4.14 -3.18 14.03
C ALA A 215 3.23 -1.98 13.84
N ALA A 216 1.94 -2.13 14.12
CA ALA A 216 0.98 -1.03 14.05
C ALA A 216 1.34 0.10 15.02
N GLN A 217 1.87 -0.19 16.22
CA GLN A 217 2.34 0.85 17.14
C GLN A 217 3.58 1.57 16.59
N ILE A 218 4.56 0.83 16.07
CA ILE A 218 5.81 1.40 15.54
C ILE A 218 5.60 2.19 14.24
N LEU A 219 4.63 1.80 13.42
CA LEU A 219 4.35 2.43 12.12
C LEU A 219 3.27 3.49 12.16
N LYS A 220 2.61 3.68 13.30
CA LYS A 220 1.56 4.68 13.45
C LYS A 220 2.07 6.07 13.06
N GLY A 221 1.35 6.72 12.15
CA GLY A 221 1.70 8.07 11.65
C GLY A 221 2.79 8.09 10.59
N LYS A 222 3.43 6.96 10.25
CA LYS A 222 4.42 6.89 9.17
C LYS A 222 3.72 6.80 7.82
N ARG A 223 4.27 7.48 6.81
CA ARG A 223 3.82 7.37 5.42
C ARG A 223 4.43 6.13 4.77
N LEU A 224 3.62 5.09 4.57
CA LEU A 224 4.04 3.82 3.97
C LEU A 224 3.83 3.74 2.45
N LEU A 225 3.06 4.67 1.86
CA LEU A 225 2.87 4.81 0.42
C LEU A 225 3.46 6.14 -0.03
N ASN A 226 4.35 6.11 -1.01
CA ASN A 226 5.05 7.28 -1.52
C ASN A 226 5.15 7.24 -3.05
N SER A 227 5.43 8.37 -3.67
CA SER A 227 5.62 8.45 -5.11
C SER A 227 6.59 9.57 -5.51
N PHE A 228 7.12 9.48 -6.74
CA PHE A 228 7.91 10.52 -7.38
C PHE A 228 7.67 10.57 -8.89
N GLY A 229 8.19 11.62 -9.53
CA GLY A 229 8.16 11.77 -10.98
C GLY A 229 6.72 11.80 -11.52
N SER A 230 6.44 11.08 -12.61
CA SER A 230 5.12 11.08 -13.27
C SER A 230 3.95 10.67 -12.37
N PHE A 231 4.22 9.93 -11.28
CA PHE A 231 3.25 9.52 -10.27
C PHE A 231 3.15 10.46 -9.06
N ARG A 232 3.97 11.52 -9.01
CA ARG A 232 3.92 12.51 -7.93
C ARG A 232 2.63 13.32 -8.03
N GLY A 233 2.03 13.61 -6.87
CA GLY A 233 0.85 14.47 -6.79
C GLY A 233 -0.48 13.77 -7.11
N VAL A 234 -0.47 12.45 -7.30
CA VAL A 234 -1.72 11.67 -7.36
C VAL A 234 -2.47 11.85 -6.06
N ASP A 235 -3.67 12.40 -6.15
CA ASP A 235 -4.57 12.56 -5.03
C ASP A 235 -5.35 11.26 -4.80
N ILE A 236 -5.28 10.75 -3.57
CA ILE A 236 -6.00 9.53 -3.19
C ILE A 236 -7.22 9.98 -2.38
N PRO A 237 -8.43 9.61 -2.80
CA PRO A 237 -9.63 9.98 -2.04
C PRO A 237 -9.55 9.49 -0.59
N ASP A 238 -9.83 10.39 0.35
CA ASP A 238 -9.93 10.07 1.78
C ASP A 238 -11.12 9.17 2.11
N SER A 239 -12.16 9.23 1.26
CA SER A 239 -13.34 8.39 1.39
C SER A 239 -12.99 6.93 1.10
N LEU A 240 -13.42 6.03 1.99
CA LEU A 240 -13.32 4.58 1.80
C LEU A 240 -14.54 4.00 1.09
N LEU A 241 -15.51 4.81 0.68
CA LEU A 241 -16.75 4.42 0.00
C LEU A 241 -16.57 4.44 -1.51
N ASP A 242 -17.33 3.68 -2.27
CA ASP A 242 -17.24 3.73 -3.74
C ASP A 242 -17.98 4.94 -4.30
N GLU A 243 -17.50 5.48 -5.43
CA GLU A 243 -18.21 6.54 -6.13
C GLU A 243 -19.53 6.00 -6.71
N PRO A 244 -20.64 6.75 -6.60
CA PRO A 244 -21.90 6.37 -7.23
C PRO A 244 -21.79 6.37 -8.76
N LEU A 245 -22.77 5.75 -9.43
CA LEU A 245 -22.91 5.84 -10.88
C LEU A 245 -24.08 6.77 -11.18
N ASP A 246 -23.77 7.97 -11.64
CA ASP A 246 -24.77 9.02 -11.85
C ASP A 246 -25.79 8.63 -12.93
N GLY A 247 -27.06 8.94 -12.67
CA GLY A 247 -28.16 8.73 -13.61
C GLY A 247 -28.60 7.28 -13.81
N LEU A 248 -28.00 6.31 -13.09
CA LEU A 248 -28.39 4.90 -13.20
C LEU A 248 -29.31 4.48 -12.03
N PRO A 249 -30.39 3.71 -12.31
CA PRO A 249 -31.22 3.14 -11.27
C PRO A 249 -30.45 2.09 -10.46
N TYR A 250 -30.77 1.97 -9.17
CA TYR A 250 -30.13 1.00 -8.27
C TYR A 250 -31.11 0.41 -7.26
N LEU A 251 -30.73 -0.73 -6.70
CA LEU A 251 -31.38 -1.33 -5.53
C LEU A 251 -30.48 -1.14 -4.30
N ASP A 252 -31.06 -0.70 -3.19
CA ASP A 252 -30.35 -0.62 -1.93
C ASP A 252 -30.28 -1.99 -1.25
N ARG A 253 -29.06 -2.36 -0.83
CA ARG A 253 -28.76 -3.60 -0.12
C ARG A 253 -28.10 -3.27 1.20
N PHE A 254 -28.79 -3.58 2.29
CA PHE A 254 -28.30 -3.31 3.64
C PHE A 254 -27.87 -4.61 4.30
N TYR A 255 -26.72 -4.59 4.94
CA TYR A 255 -26.18 -5.73 5.68
C TYR A 255 -25.74 -5.31 7.07
N ARG A 256 -25.99 -6.19 8.05
CA ARG A 256 -25.51 -6.05 9.42
C ARG A 256 -24.65 -7.26 9.79
N TYR A 257 -23.54 -7.03 10.47
CA TYR A 257 -22.72 -8.12 11.01
C TYR A 257 -23.31 -8.62 12.34
N LEU A 258 -23.69 -9.89 12.39
CA LEU A 258 -24.26 -10.59 13.56
C LEU A 258 -23.77 -12.03 13.58
N ASP A 259 -23.49 -12.57 14.78
CA ASP A 259 -23.17 -13.99 14.98
C ASP A 259 -22.15 -14.54 13.97
N ASP A 260 -21.05 -13.79 13.79
CA ASP A 260 -19.95 -14.08 12.86
C ASP A 260 -20.31 -14.14 11.36
N SER A 261 -21.41 -13.50 10.95
CA SER A 261 -21.80 -13.38 9.53
C SER A 261 -22.47 -12.06 9.19
N TYR A 262 -22.44 -11.68 7.91
CA TYR A 262 -23.27 -10.57 7.42
C TYR A 262 -24.66 -11.09 7.06
N GLN A 263 -25.70 -10.49 7.65
CA GLN A 263 -27.10 -10.78 7.38
C GLN A 263 -27.75 -9.59 6.68
N PRO A 264 -28.68 -9.81 5.72
CA PRO A 264 -29.50 -8.73 5.19
C PRO A 264 -30.22 -8.02 6.34
N ALA A 265 -30.06 -6.71 6.43
CA ALA A 265 -30.82 -5.92 7.38
C ALA A 265 -32.26 -5.80 6.84
N SER A 266 -33.22 -6.34 7.57
CA SER A 266 -34.64 -6.13 7.25
C SER A 266 -34.93 -4.64 7.29
N ILE A 267 -35.37 -4.08 6.17
CA ILE A 267 -36.05 -2.79 6.16
C ILE A 267 -37.37 -3.07 6.89
N ARG A 268 -37.51 -2.62 8.14
CA ARG A 268 -38.86 -2.53 8.73
C ARG A 268 -39.51 -1.36 8.01
N ASP A 269 -40.62 -1.64 7.34
CA ASP A 269 -41.51 -0.64 6.77
C ASP A 269 -41.91 0.41 7.82
#